data_AF-A0A7S1DF72-F1
#
_entry.id   AF-A0A7S1DF72-F1
#
_cell.length_a   1.000
_cell.length_b   1.000
_cell.length_c   1.000
_cell.angle_alpha   90.00
_cell.angle_beta   90.00
_cell.angle_gamma   90.00
#
_symmetry.space_group_name_H-M   'P 1'
#
loop_
_entity.id
_entity.type
_entity.pdbx_description
1 polymer ?
#
loop_
_entity_poly.entity_id
_entity_poly.type
_entity_poly.pdbx_seq_one_letter_code
_entity_poly.pdbx_strand_id
1 'polypeptide(L)'
;GGTSQPTLQLGDVEADGFVRFLNSLEKAEKTIRFFSRKRDGVFYTCHGDDALYIAQECFHTMSVIKHIGRNKDVPSVCVSVANFHSYVAKLLTERQHRVEVWDTNKNARGGWECVRRGSPGNLEGFEDVIFDGAGESQDTPTAVCVQITNDGQAEGWRVGMAYCDNTLKHLGVTEFIDSEHLNTLEAVLVRLGAKECIVADDKMRAPVEGAKIRDVLDRCDVVLTERKRADFNA
;
A
#
# COMPACT_ATOMS: atom_id res chain seq x y z
N GLY A 1 0.87 5.27 32.21
CA GLY A 1 2.25 4.79 32.46
C GLY A 1 2.87 4.49 31.13
N GLY A 2 3.94 5.21 30.76
CA GLY A 2 4.52 5.11 29.42
C GLY A 2 5.15 3.73 29.20
N THR A 3 4.61 2.97 28.26
CA THR A 3 5.30 1.80 27.70
C THR A 3 6.62 2.27 27.10
N SER A 4 7.75 1.81 27.63
CA SER A 4 9.06 2.09 27.05
C SER A 4 9.09 1.62 25.60
N GLN A 5 9.61 2.46 24.69
CA GLN A 5 9.78 2.05 23.31
C GLN A 5 10.76 0.87 23.23
N PRO A 6 10.48 -0.14 22.40
CA PRO A 6 11.45 -1.20 22.12
C PRO A 6 12.72 -0.60 21.51
N THR A 7 13.85 -1.30 21.69
CA THR A 7 15.13 -0.89 21.11
C THR A 7 15.67 -2.02 20.25
N LEU A 8 15.97 -1.70 18.99
CA LEU A 8 16.66 -2.59 18.08
C LEU A 8 18.14 -2.66 18.43
N GLN A 9 18.64 -3.86 18.71
CA GLN A 9 20.06 -4.15 18.88
C GLN A 9 20.51 -5.10 17.78
N LEU A 10 21.47 -4.68 16.97
CA LEU A 10 22.08 -5.48 15.90
C LEU A 10 23.59 -5.37 16.02
N GLY A 11 24.30 -6.50 15.90
CA GLY A 11 25.75 -6.47 15.70
C GLY A 11 26.10 -6.00 14.29
N ASP A 12 27.30 -5.46 14.09
CA ASP A 12 27.72 -4.83 12.82
C ASP A 12 27.50 -5.72 11.59
N VAL A 13 27.85 -7.01 11.68
CA VAL A 13 27.69 -7.99 10.58
C VAL A 13 26.21 -8.21 10.23
N GLU A 14 25.34 -8.26 11.23
CA GLU A 14 23.91 -8.43 11.04
C GLU A 14 23.27 -7.18 10.46
N ALA A 15 23.67 -6.00 10.97
CA ALA A 15 23.20 -4.71 10.46
C ALA A 15 23.57 -4.54 8.98
N ASP A 16 24.81 -4.85 8.60
CA ASP A 16 25.27 -4.77 7.20
C ASP A 16 24.54 -5.76 6.29
N GLY A 17 24.32 -6.99 6.75
CA GLY A 17 23.52 -7.98 6.03
C GLY A 17 22.09 -7.50 5.78
N PHE A 18 21.45 -6.94 6.81
CA PHE A 18 20.10 -6.39 6.72
C PHE A 18 20.03 -5.18 5.78
N VAL A 19 20.98 -4.24 5.86
CA VAL A 19 21.01 -3.06 4.98
C VAL A 19 21.19 -3.46 3.51
N ARG A 20 22.05 -4.44 3.22
CA ARG A 20 22.19 -4.97 1.84
C ARG A 20 20.90 -5.58 1.33
N PHE A 21 20.20 -6.33 2.18
CA PHE A 21 18.89 -6.88 1.84
C PHE A 21 17.87 -5.77 1.59
N LEU A 22 17.77 -4.78 2.49
CA LEU A 22 16.85 -3.65 2.36
C LEU A 22 17.04 -2.91 1.03
N ASN A 23 18.30 -2.63 0.67
CA ASN A 23 18.66 -1.94 -0.57
C ASN A 23 18.39 -2.77 -1.84
N SER A 24 18.19 -4.09 -1.71
CA SER A 24 17.85 -4.97 -2.84
C SER A 24 16.35 -5.01 -3.16
N LEU A 25 15.50 -4.45 -2.29
CA LEU A 25 14.06 -4.51 -2.46
C LEU A 25 13.54 -3.36 -3.33
N GLU A 26 13.00 -3.69 -4.50
CA GLU A 26 12.18 -2.76 -5.28
C GLU A 26 10.93 -2.36 -4.49
N LYS A 27 10.58 -1.08 -4.47
CA LYS A 27 9.49 -0.54 -3.65
C LYS A 27 8.44 0.16 -4.50
N ALA A 28 7.20 -0.30 -4.41
CA ALA A 28 6.07 0.38 -5.02
C ALA A 28 5.81 1.74 -4.33
N GLU A 29 5.25 2.68 -5.06
CA GLU A 29 4.89 3.99 -4.52
C GLU A 29 3.95 3.87 -3.30
N LYS A 30 4.05 4.84 -2.38
CA LYS A 30 3.26 4.92 -1.14
C LYS A 30 3.19 3.60 -0.34
N THR A 31 4.23 2.77 -0.36
CA THR A 31 4.28 1.52 0.41
C THR A 31 5.12 1.72 1.68
N ILE A 32 4.61 1.33 2.85
CA ILE A 32 5.38 1.30 4.10
C ILE A 32 5.73 -0.15 4.46
N ARG A 33 7.01 -0.41 4.75
CA ARG A 33 7.51 -1.73 5.16
C ARG A 33 7.77 -1.80 6.65
N PHE A 34 7.14 -2.77 7.30
CA PHE A 34 7.41 -3.15 8.68
C PHE A 34 8.18 -4.46 8.70
N PHE A 35 9.25 -4.54 9.49
CA PHE A 35 10.04 -5.75 9.70
C PHE A 35 9.79 -6.26 11.10
N SER A 36 9.24 -7.47 11.22
CA SER A 36 9.00 -8.13 12.50
C SER A 36 10.33 -8.49 13.17
N ARG A 37 10.47 -8.11 14.45
CA ARG A 37 11.60 -8.43 15.30
C ARG A 37 11.08 -9.25 16.48
N LYS A 38 11.72 -10.40 16.72
CA LYS A 38 11.30 -11.38 17.74
C LYS A 38 12.40 -11.79 18.72
N ARG A 39 13.66 -11.42 18.46
CA ARG A 39 14.82 -11.84 19.28
C ARG A 39 14.76 -11.28 20.70
N ASP A 40 14.50 -9.98 20.81
CA ASP A 40 14.55 -9.22 22.07
C ASP A 40 13.14 -8.75 22.49
N GLY A 41 12.13 -9.58 22.21
CA GLY A 41 10.71 -9.25 22.30
C GLY A 41 10.07 -9.05 20.94
N VAL A 42 8.73 -9.03 20.92
CA VAL A 42 7.93 -8.87 19.69
C VAL A 42 7.67 -7.38 19.44
N PHE A 43 8.22 -6.86 18.36
CA PHE A 43 7.99 -5.48 17.89
C PHE A 43 8.28 -5.39 16.39
N TYR A 44 8.09 -4.21 15.81
CA TYR A 44 8.32 -3.96 14.38
C TYR A 44 9.35 -2.85 14.19
N THR A 45 10.02 -2.85 13.06
CA THR A 45 10.93 -1.77 12.67
C THR A 45 10.66 -1.27 11.27
N CYS A 46 10.74 0.04 11.06
CA CYS A 46 10.74 0.66 9.73
C CYS A 46 12.11 1.30 9.49
N HIS A 47 12.52 1.42 8.22
CA HIS A 47 13.87 1.85 7.84
C HIS A 47 13.87 2.81 6.64
N GLY A 48 14.91 3.64 6.54
CA GLY A 48 15.03 4.65 5.47
C GLY A 48 13.87 5.63 5.50
N ASP A 49 13.32 5.93 4.31
CA ASP A 49 12.19 6.86 4.16
C ASP A 49 10.94 6.41 4.94
N ASP A 50 10.74 5.09 5.11
CA ASP A 50 9.61 4.58 5.92
C ASP A 50 9.78 4.94 7.38
N ALA A 51 11.01 4.91 7.90
CA ALA A 51 11.27 5.33 9.27
C ALA A 51 10.96 6.82 9.46
N LEU A 52 11.41 7.65 8.51
CA LEU A 52 11.18 9.10 8.54
C LEU A 52 9.69 9.42 8.47
N TYR A 53 8.96 8.78 7.55
CA TYR A 53 7.51 8.93 7.43
C TYR A 53 6.79 8.55 8.72
N ILE A 54 7.08 7.37 9.28
CA ILE A 54 6.44 6.90 10.53
C ILE A 54 6.78 7.82 11.71
N ALA A 55 8.02 8.31 11.80
CA ALA A 55 8.43 9.24 12.84
C ALA A 55 7.63 10.56 12.78
N GLN A 56 7.44 11.10 11.58
CA GLN A 56 6.71 12.35 11.37
C GLN A 56 5.19 12.18 11.48
N GLU A 57 4.62 11.19 10.78
CA GLU A 57 3.17 11.07 10.56
C GLU A 57 2.43 10.23 11.63
N CYS A 58 3.17 9.41 12.37
CA CYS A 58 2.60 8.51 13.38
C CYS A 58 3.11 8.83 14.79
N PHE A 59 4.42 9.02 14.96
CA PHE A 59 4.99 9.45 16.25
C PHE A 59 4.94 10.96 16.48
N HIS A 60 4.80 11.76 15.43
CA HIS A 60 4.83 13.23 15.48
C HIS A 60 6.14 13.78 16.06
N THR A 61 7.25 13.05 15.92
CA THR A 61 8.57 13.48 16.37
C THR A 61 9.68 12.71 15.66
N MET A 62 10.74 13.40 15.26
CA MET A 62 11.94 12.77 14.69
C MET A 62 12.87 12.18 15.76
N SER A 63 12.63 12.47 17.05
CA SER A 63 13.48 12.01 18.15
C SER A 63 13.53 10.49 18.35
N VAL A 64 12.55 9.77 17.80
CA VAL A 64 12.49 8.30 17.85
C VAL A 64 13.41 7.61 16.82
N ILE A 65 13.97 8.38 15.88
CA ILE A 65 14.87 7.86 14.85
C ILE A 65 16.22 7.50 15.45
N LYS A 66 16.62 6.25 15.26
CA LYS A 66 17.99 5.76 15.43
C LYS A 66 18.58 5.46 14.05
N HIS A 67 19.88 5.16 14.00
CA HIS A 67 20.54 4.82 12.75
C HIS A 67 21.27 3.49 12.86
N ILE A 68 21.16 2.67 11.81
CA ILE A 68 21.80 1.35 11.70
C ILE A 68 22.72 1.27 10.49
N GLY A 69 23.48 0.18 10.39
CA GLY A 69 24.50 -0.05 9.37
C GLY A 69 25.88 0.39 9.83
N ARG A 70 26.93 -0.10 9.16
CA ARG A 70 28.33 0.21 9.49
C ARG A 70 28.63 1.72 9.56
N ASN A 71 28.01 2.50 8.68
CA ASN A 71 28.17 3.96 8.65
C ASN A 71 27.08 4.71 9.43
N LYS A 72 26.13 3.99 10.06
CA LYS A 72 24.95 4.57 10.72
C LYS A 72 24.19 5.55 9.80
N ASP A 73 24.01 5.15 8.57
CA ASP A 73 23.42 5.93 7.48
C ASP A 73 21.95 5.59 7.23
N VAL A 74 21.42 4.52 7.84
CA VAL A 74 20.02 4.10 7.63
C VAL A 74 19.13 4.51 8.81
N PRO A 75 18.26 5.54 8.66
CA PRO A 75 17.25 5.90 9.65
C PRO A 75 16.39 4.68 9.98
N SER A 76 16.07 4.50 11.26
CA SER A 76 15.37 3.33 11.76
C SER A 76 14.51 3.71 12.97
N VAL A 77 13.28 3.23 13.00
CA VAL A 77 12.36 3.42 14.14
C VAL A 77 11.86 2.08 14.63
N CYS A 78 11.71 1.95 15.94
CA CYS A 78 11.10 0.78 16.58
C CYS A 78 9.64 1.09 16.92
N VAL A 79 8.75 0.19 16.57
CA VAL A 79 7.29 0.33 16.71
C VAL A 79 6.80 -0.83 17.58
N SER A 80 6.17 -0.50 18.71
CA SER A 80 5.53 -1.53 19.57
C SER A 80 4.39 -2.21 18.81
N VAL A 81 3.96 -3.40 19.27
CA VAL A 81 2.81 -4.09 18.66
C VAL A 81 1.54 -3.22 18.69
N ALA A 82 1.28 -2.54 19.81
CA ALA A 82 0.14 -1.63 19.94
C ALA A 82 0.20 -0.47 18.93
N ASN A 83 1.36 0.17 18.78
CA ASN A 83 1.53 1.25 17.81
C ASN A 83 1.44 0.73 16.38
N PHE A 84 1.98 -0.46 16.11
CA PHE A 84 1.90 -1.09 14.80
C PHE A 84 0.43 -1.27 14.38
N HIS A 85 -0.44 -1.73 15.28
CA HIS A 85 -1.87 -1.88 14.96
C HIS A 85 -2.51 -0.54 14.59
N SER A 86 -2.32 0.47 15.44
CA SER A 86 -2.85 1.82 15.21
C SER A 86 -2.31 2.44 13.91
N TYR A 87 -1.03 2.25 13.62
CA TYR A 87 -0.38 2.86 12.46
C TYR A 87 -0.79 2.18 11.16
N VAL A 88 -0.90 0.85 11.15
CA VAL A 88 -1.37 0.11 9.97
C VAL A 88 -2.80 0.49 9.62
N ALA A 89 -3.70 0.56 10.62
CA ALA A 89 -5.06 1.03 10.40
C ALA A 89 -5.05 2.44 9.76
N LYS A 90 -4.36 3.41 10.36
CA LYS A 90 -4.22 4.77 9.83
C LYS A 90 -3.63 4.81 8.41
N LEU A 91 -2.61 4.00 8.14
CA LEU A 91 -1.94 3.97 6.83
C LEU A 91 -2.89 3.50 5.72
N LEU A 92 -3.63 2.43 5.98
CA LEU A 92 -4.52 1.82 5.00
C LEU A 92 -5.81 2.63 4.80
N THR A 93 -6.37 3.22 5.86
CA THR A 93 -7.69 3.86 5.80
C THR A 93 -7.64 5.38 5.61
N GLU A 94 -6.66 6.07 6.21
CA GLU A 94 -6.59 7.54 6.21
C GLU A 94 -5.50 8.09 5.30
N ARG A 95 -4.37 7.39 5.16
CA ARG A 95 -3.20 7.89 4.40
C ARG A 95 -3.09 7.30 3.00
N GLN A 96 -3.96 6.38 2.61
CA GLN A 96 -3.95 5.72 1.31
C GLN A 96 -2.57 5.10 0.96
N HIS A 97 -1.93 4.51 1.97
CA HIS A 97 -0.66 3.79 1.80
C HIS A 97 -0.89 2.29 1.66
N ARG A 98 0.04 1.61 0.98
CA ARG A 98 0.18 0.16 1.04
C ARG A 98 1.04 -0.22 2.24
N VAL A 99 0.83 -1.41 2.78
CA VAL A 99 1.61 -1.95 3.89
C VAL A 99 2.15 -3.32 3.52
N GLU A 100 3.43 -3.54 3.81
CA GLU A 100 4.05 -4.86 3.77
C GLU A 100 4.61 -5.20 5.15
N VAL A 101 4.37 -6.41 5.63
CA VAL A 101 5.05 -6.96 6.80
C VAL A 101 6.01 -8.04 6.36
N TRP A 102 7.25 -7.88 6.77
CA TRP A 102 8.35 -8.79 6.50
C TRP A 102 8.76 -9.51 7.77
N ASP A 103 9.03 -10.80 7.67
CA ASP A 103 9.46 -11.66 8.78
C ASP A 103 10.70 -12.45 8.38
N THR A 104 11.44 -12.94 9.38
CA THR A 104 12.65 -13.70 9.13
C THR A 104 12.31 -15.09 8.60
N ASN A 105 12.89 -15.47 7.46
CA ASN A 105 12.82 -16.82 6.91
C ASN A 105 14.22 -17.27 6.47
N LYS A 106 14.73 -18.34 7.08
CA LYS A 106 16.08 -18.88 6.81
C LYS A 106 16.26 -19.41 5.39
N ASN A 107 15.17 -19.78 4.73
CA ASN A 107 15.17 -20.29 3.35
C ASN A 107 15.04 -19.15 2.32
N ALA A 108 14.67 -17.95 2.75
CA ALA A 108 14.54 -16.79 1.87
C ALA A 108 15.90 -16.16 1.58
N ARG A 109 16.07 -15.64 0.36
CA ARG A 109 17.26 -14.90 -0.03
C ARG A 109 17.36 -13.62 0.82
N GLY A 110 18.45 -13.49 1.57
CA GLY A 110 18.63 -12.38 2.52
C GLY A 110 17.98 -12.60 3.89
N GLY A 111 17.34 -13.74 4.11
CA GLY A 111 16.81 -14.13 5.43
C GLY A 111 15.44 -13.53 5.77
N TRP A 112 14.77 -12.87 4.83
CA TRP A 112 13.50 -12.17 5.03
C TRP A 112 12.50 -12.50 3.93
N GLU A 113 11.23 -12.59 4.31
CA GLU A 113 10.12 -12.76 3.37
C GLU A 113 8.94 -11.86 3.73
N CYS A 114 8.21 -11.40 2.72
CA CYS A 114 6.99 -10.64 2.90
C CYS A 114 5.86 -11.62 3.27
N VAL A 115 5.43 -11.59 4.53
CA VAL A 115 4.42 -12.51 5.08
C VAL A 115 3.00 -11.93 5.05
N ARG A 116 2.88 -10.61 4.95
CA ARG A 116 1.58 -9.91 4.97
C ARG A 116 1.60 -8.70 4.05
N ARG A 117 0.51 -8.47 3.34
CA ARG A 117 0.32 -7.33 2.43
C ARG A 117 -1.07 -6.74 2.65
N GLY A 118 -1.17 -5.45 2.43
CA GLY A 118 -2.43 -4.72 2.48
C GLY A 118 -2.32 -3.44 1.69
N SER A 119 -3.46 -3.01 1.17
CA SER A 119 -3.60 -1.78 0.40
C SER A 119 -4.95 -1.15 0.74
N PRO A 120 -5.17 0.12 0.36
CA PRO A 120 -6.42 0.79 0.72
C PRO A 120 -7.67 0.05 0.22
N GLY A 121 -7.61 -0.66 -0.90
CA GLY A 121 -8.72 -1.50 -1.40
C GLY A 121 -8.65 -2.98 -1.03
N ASN A 122 -7.60 -3.44 -0.34
CA ASN A 122 -7.47 -4.82 0.12
C ASN A 122 -6.98 -4.88 1.57
N LEU A 123 -7.93 -5.07 2.47
CA LEU A 123 -7.71 -5.13 3.91
C LEU A 123 -7.70 -6.55 4.48
N GLU A 124 -7.89 -7.59 3.65
CA GLU A 124 -7.96 -9.00 4.09
C GLU A 124 -6.74 -9.38 4.95
N GLY A 125 -5.57 -8.93 4.50
CA GLY A 125 -4.33 -9.11 5.19
C GLY A 125 -4.17 -8.28 6.46
N PHE A 126 -5.16 -7.55 6.98
CA PHE A 126 -5.06 -6.75 8.22
C PHE A 126 -6.40 -6.62 8.98
N GLU A 127 -7.37 -7.50 8.70
CA GLU A 127 -8.70 -7.46 9.33
C GLU A 127 -8.65 -7.49 10.86
N ASP A 128 -7.81 -8.34 11.44
CA ASP A 128 -7.55 -8.41 12.89
C ASP A 128 -7.12 -7.06 13.48
N VAL A 129 -6.26 -6.33 12.76
CA VAL A 129 -5.73 -5.04 13.21
C VAL A 129 -6.77 -3.94 13.08
N ILE A 130 -7.56 -3.97 12.01
CA ILE A 130 -8.51 -2.90 11.66
C ILE A 130 -9.79 -3.03 12.48
N PHE A 131 -10.32 -4.25 12.62
CA PHE A 131 -11.58 -4.49 13.32
C PHE A 131 -11.45 -4.58 14.84
N ASP A 132 -10.28 -4.93 15.39
CA ASP A 132 -10.07 -4.87 16.84
C ASP A 132 -9.85 -3.42 17.36
N GLY A 133 -9.44 -2.50 16.47
CA GLY A 133 -9.10 -1.12 16.83
C GLY A 133 -10.17 -0.08 16.52
N ALA A 134 -11.06 -0.34 15.56
CA ALA A 134 -12.13 0.56 15.14
C ALA A 134 -13.47 0.08 15.68
N GLY A 135 -14.17 0.94 16.44
CA GLY A 135 -15.57 0.71 16.78
C GLY A 135 -16.45 0.56 15.53
N GLU A 136 -17.66 0.05 15.74
CA GLU A 136 -18.63 -0.35 14.72
C GLU A 136 -18.71 0.61 13.52
N SER A 137 -18.63 0.04 12.32
CA SER A 137 -18.90 0.64 11.00
C SER A 137 -17.77 1.49 10.40
N GLN A 138 -16.73 0.83 9.87
CA GLN A 138 -15.93 1.41 8.80
C GLN A 138 -16.53 1.02 7.45
N ASP A 139 -16.65 1.99 6.53
CA ASP A 139 -16.99 1.72 5.14
C ASP A 139 -15.95 0.76 4.56
N THR A 140 -16.40 -0.36 3.99
CA THR A 140 -15.48 -1.28 3.32
C THR A 140 -14.93 -0.58 2.08
N PRO A 141 -13.60 -0.43 1.95
CA PRO A 141 -13.04 0.26 0.80
C PRO A 141 -13.32 -0.52 -0.47
N THR A 142 -13.76 0.20 -1.51
CA THR A 142 -14.08 -0.40 -2.81
C THR A 142 -12.82 -0.44 -3.68
N ALA A 143 -12.45 -1.64 -4.13
CA ALA A 143 -11.49 -1.82 -5.21
C ALA A 143 -12.23 -1.87 -6.56
N VAL A 144 -11.69 -1.17 -7.55
CA VAL A 144 -12.20 -1.15 -8.92
C VAL A 144 -11.13 -1.65 -9.88
N CYS A 145 -11.56 -2.06 -11.06
CA CYS A 145 -10.71 -2.43 -12.18
C CYS A 145 -11.17 -1.64 -13.40
N VAL A 146 -10.27 -0.93 -14.08
CA VAL A 146 -10.61 -0.07 -15.21
C VAL A 146 -9.75 -0.40 -16.42
N GLN A 147 -10.39 -0.45 -17.59
CA GLN A 147 -9.73 -0.42 -18.88
C GLN A 147 -10.37 0.66 -19.75
N ILE A 148 -9.54 1.42 -20.45
CA ILE A 148 -10.01 2.40 -21.44
C ILE A 148 -9.44 2.08 -22.81
N THR A 149 -10.22 2.35 -23.84
CA THR A 149 -9.82 2.23 -25.24
C THR A 149 -10.45 3.34 -26.08
N ASN A 150 -9.70 3.84 -27.05
CA ASN A 150 -10.25 4.68 -28.12
C ASN A 150 -10.04 3.94 -29.43
N ASP A 151 -11.10 3.29 -29.91
CA ASP A 151 -11.10 2.46 -31.13
C ASP A 151 -11.52 3.26 -32.38
N GLY A 152 -11.82 4.56 -32.22
CA GLY A 152 -12.32 5.42 -33.28
C GLY A 152 -13.73 5.07 -33.78
N GLN A 153 -14.42 4.09 -33.17
CA GLN A 153 -15.77 3.68 -33.57
C GLN A 153 -16.86 4.57 -32.95
N ALA A 154 -16.57 5.18 -31.81
CA ALA A 154 -17.43 6.14 -31.13
C ALA A 154 -16.67 7.45 -30.86
N GLU A 155 -17.41 8.55 -30.75
CA GLU A 155 -16.84 9.82 -30.28
C GLU A 155 -16.56 9.72 -28.78
N GLY A 156 -15.29 9.57 -28.40
CA GLY A 156 -14.85 9.53 -27.01
C GLY A 156 -14.03 8.28 -26.64
N TRP A 157 -13.97 8.00 -25.36
CA TRP A 157 -13.27 6.85 -24.78
C TRP A 157 -14.27 5.80 -24.33
N ARG A 158 -14.12 4.56 -24.80
CA ARG A 158 -14.84 3.43 -24.21
C ARG A 158 -14.16 3.07 -22.90
N VAL A 159 -14.93 3.07 -21.82
CA VAL A 159 -14.48 2.73 -20.47
C VAL A 159 -15.19 1.45 -20.04
N GLY A 160 -14.42 0.39 -19.82
CA GLY A 160 -14.88 -0.83 -19.15
C GLY A 160 -14.44 -0.80 -17.70
N MET A 161 -15.38 -1.02 -16.77
CA MET A 161 -15.10 -1.04 -15.34
C MET A 161 -15.74 -2.25 -14.66
N ALA A 162 -15.01 -2.85 -13.73
CA ALA A 162 -15.53 -3.81 -12.77
C ALA A 162 -15.23 -3.33 -11.34
N TYR A 163 -16.07 -3.70 -10.38
CA TYR A 163 -15.84 -3.38 -8.96
C TYR A 163 -16.38 -4.48 -8.04
N CYS A 164 -15.80 -4.56 -6.84
CA CYS A 164 -16.25 -5.44 -5.78
C CYS A 164 -16.70 -4.61 -4.58
N ASP A 165 -17.97 -4.73 -4.21
CA ASP A 165 -18.51 -4.20 -2.95
C ASP A 165 -18.56 -5.34 -1.94
N ASN A 166 -17.59 -5.38 -1.02
CA ASN A 166 -17.51 -6.41 0.01
C ASN A 166 -18.61 -6.28 1.08
N THR A 167 -19.16 -5.07 1.27
CA THR A 167 -20.23 -4.82 2.25
C THR A 167 -21.53 -5.47 1.77
N LEU A 168 -21.90 -5.21 0.51
CA LEU A 168 -23.10 -5.75 -0.13
C LEU A 168 -22.87 -7.13 -0.75
N LYS A 169 -21.63 -7.62 -0.77
CA LYS A 169 -21.21 -8.86 -1.45
C LYS A 169 -21.62 -8.86 -2.91
N HIS A 170 -21.41 -7.74 -3.58
CA HIS A 170 -21.86 -7.50 -4.94
C HIS A 170 -20.67 -7.27 -5.88
N LEU A 171 -20.67 -7.99 -7.00
CA LEU A 171 -19.76 -7.74 -8.11
C LEU A 171 -20.51 -6.96 -9.19
N GLY A 172 -19.99 -5.79 -9.55
CA GLY A 172 -20.57 -4.98 -10.61
C GLY A 172 -19.64 -4.87 -11.80
N VAL A 173 -20.23 -4.83 -13.00
CA VAL A 173 -19.54 -4.53 -14.25
C VAL A 173 -20.35 -3.48 -15.01
N THR A 174 -19.66 -2.58 -15.69
CA THR A 174 -20.29 -1.54 -16.50
C THR A 174 -19.38 -1.13 -17.65
N GLU A 175 -20.00 -0.72 -18.75
CA GLU A 175 -19.34 -0.14 -19.91
C GLU A 175 -20.08 1.13 -20.31
N PHE A 176 -19.32 2.19 -20.59
CA PHE A 176 -19.88 3.45 -21.10
C PHE A 176 -18.88 4.16 -22.00
N ILE A 177 -19.39 5.07 -22.82
CA ILE A 177 -18.58 6.03 -23.58
C ILE A 177 -18.42 7.28 -22.72
N ASP A 178 -17.19 7.74 -22.56
CA ASP A 178 -16.85 8.95 -21.80
C ASP A 178 -16.16 9.98 -22.70
N SER A 179 -16.21 11.21 -22.23
CA SER A 179 -15.52 12.35 -22.81
C SER A 179 -14.00 12.19 -22.80
N GLU A 180 -13.29 13.07 -23.50
CA GLU A 180 -11.83 13.10 -23.49
C GLU A 180 -11.23 13.22 -22.08
N HIS A 181 -11.93 13.87 -21.16
CA HIS A 181 -11.46 14.11 -19.79
C HIS A 181 -11.85 13.03 -18.78
N LEU A 182 -12.60 12.01 -19.23
CA LEU A 182 -13.06 10.89 -18.39
C LEU A 182 -13.87 11.33 -17.15
N ASN A 183 -14.68 12.38 -17.30
CA ASN A 183 -15.45 12.97 -16.21
C ASN A 183 -16.51 12.01 -15.62
N THR A 184 -17.04 11.10 -16.44
CA THR A 184 -18.03 10.13 -15.97
C THR A 184 -17.37 9.07 -15.11
N LEU A 185 -16.19 8.58 -15.52
CA LEU A 185 -15.37 7.70 -14.71
C LEU A 185 -15.02 8.34 -13.36
N GLU A 186 -14.56 9.59 -13.35
CA GLU A 186 -14.28 10.34 -12.11
C GLU A 186 -15.51 10.36 -11.18
N ALA A 187 -16.68 10.71 -11.70
CA ALA A 187 -17.91 10.73 -10.91
C ALA A 187 -18.28 9.36 -10.33
N VAL A 188 -18.06 8.28 -11.09
CA VAL A 188 -18.32 6.90 -10.64
C VAL A 188 -17.34 6.47 -9.55
N LEU A 189 -16.05 6.76 -9.71
CA LEU A 189 -15.02 6.45 -8.70
C LEU A 189 -15.32 7.12 -7.36
N VAL A 190 -15.65 8.41 -7.39
CA VAL A 190 -16.03 9.18 -6.20
C VAL A 190 -17.28 8.60 -5.56
N ARG A 191 -18.31 8.29 -6.36
CA ARG A 191 -19.59 7.75 -5.85
C ARG A 191 -19.44 6.38 -5.21
N LEU A 192 -18.58 5.51 -5.77
CA LEU A 192 -18.28 4.20 -5.21
C LEU A 192 -17.37 4.25 -3.97
N GLY A 193 -16.83 5.43 -3.65
CA GLY A 193 -15.81 5.57 -2.61
C GLY A 193 -14.57 4.73 -2.92
N ALA A 194 -14.23 4.58 -4.21
CA ALA A 194 -13.11 3.75 -4.64
C ALA A 194 -11.83 4.20 -3.94
N LYS A 195 -11.06 3.25 -3.43
CA LYS A 195 -9.76 3.52 -2.78
C LYS A 195 -8.57 2.97 -3.55
N GLU A 196 -8.83 2.01 -4.42
CA GLU A 196 -7.80 1.40 -5.23
C GLU A 196 -8.35 1.03 -6.60
N CYS A 197 -7.59 1.33 -7.65
CA CYS A 197 -7.89 0.98 -9.02
C CYS A 197 -6.82 0.06 -9.58
N ILE A 198 -7.25 -1.11 -10.04
CA ILE A 198 -6.42 -2.14 -10.64
C ILE A 198 -6.45 -1.96 -12.16
N VAL A 199 -5.27 -1.85 -12.76
CA VAL A 199 -5.10 -1.57 -14.19
C VAL A 199 -4.02 -2.47 -14.77
N ALA A 200 -4.20 -2.88 -16.03
CA ALA A 200 -3.23 -3.70 -16.72
C ALA A 200 -1.94 -2.91 -17.00
N ASP A 201 -0.78 -3.53 -16.77
CA ASP A 201 0.54 -2.93 -16.92
C ASP A 201 0.81 -2.46 -18.36
N ASP A 202 0.31 -3.19 -19.36
CA ASP A 202 0.40 -2.80 -20.76
C ASP A 202 -0.41 -1.52 -21.07
N LYS A 203 -1.56 -1.34 -20.42
CA LYS A 203 -2.37 -0.12 -20.52
C LYS A 203 -1.72 1.06 -19.83
N MET A 204 -1.06 0.85 -18.70
CA MET A 204 -0.31 1.91 -18.02
C MET A 204 0.95 2.35 -18.78
N ARG A 205 1.56 1.42 -19.54
CA ARG A 205 2.69 1.73 -20.43
C ARG A 205 2.29 2.45 -21.72
N ALA A 206 1.02 2.37 -22.11
CA ALA A 206 0.51 3.12 -23.26
C ALA A 206 0.50 4.62 -22.92
N PRO A 207 1.18 5.50 -23.72
CA PRO A 207 1.40 6.89 -23.31
C PRO A 207 0.12 7.69 -23.09
N VAL A 208 -0.91 7.47 -23.91
CA VAL A 208 -2.16 8.25 -23.85
C VAL A 208 -3.08 7.68 -22.77
N GLU A 209 -3.34 6.37 -22.81
CA GLU A 209 -4.24 5.71 -21.87
C GLU A 209 -3.69 5.78 -20.45
N GLY A 210 -2.43 5.44 -20.25
CA GLY A 210 -1.78 5.49 -18.94
C GLY A 210 -1.78 6.90 -18.37
N ALA A 211 -1.54 7.93 -19.18
CA ALA A 211 -1.60 9.32 -18.69
C ALA A 211 -3.01 9.72 -18.26
N LYS A 212 -4.03 9.41 -19.05
CA LYS A 212 -5.44 9.71 -18.71
C LYS A 212 -5.90 8.98 -17.46
N ILE A 213 -5.55 7.71 -17.32
CA ILE A 213 -5.89 6.92 -16.13
C ILE A 213 -5.23 7.53 -14.90
N ARG A 214 -3.91 7.80 -14.92
CA ARG A 214 -3.21 8.42 -13.77
C ARG A 214 -3.88 9.73 -13.35
N ASP A 215 -4.13 10.60 -14.33
CA ASP A 215 -4.72 11.92 -14.10
C ASP A 215 -6.10 11.82 -13.40
N VAL A 216 -6.98 10.92 -13.83
CA VAL A 216 -8.27 10.69 -13.16
C VAL A 216 -8.10 10.12 -11.75
N LEU A 217 -7.23 9.12 -11.58
CA LEU A 217 -7.02 8.47 -10.28
C LEU A 217 -6.41 9.42 -9.26
N ASP A 218 -5.47 10.27 -9.68
CA ASP A 218 -4.83 11.28 -8.83
C ASP A 218 -5.84 12.32 -8.35
N ARG A 219 -6.76 12.79 -9.22
CA ARG A 219 -7.85 13.71 -8.82
C ARG A 219 -8.82 13.08 -7.82
N CYS A 220 -9.02 11.78 -7.90
CA CYS A 220 -9.93 11.04 -7.03
C CYS A 220 -9.27 10.52 -5.73
N ASP A 221 -7.96 10.71 -5.55
CA ASP A 221 -7.15 10.08 -4.48
C ASP A 221 -7.31 8.55 -4.44
N VAL A 222 -7.33 7.93 -5.63
CA VAL A 222 -7.45 6.48 -5.81
C VAL A 222 -6.08 5.88 -6.07
N VAL A 223 -5.68 4.88 -5.28
CA VAL A 223 -4.37 4.24 -5.46
C VAL A 223 -4.35 3.37 -6.72
N LEU A 224 -3.38 3.61 -7.61
CA LEU A 224 -3.13 2.76 -8.77
C LEU A 224 -2.44 1.45 -8.37
N THR A 225 -2.92 0.34 -8.91
CA THR A 225 -2.30 -0.99 -8.84
C THR A 225 -2.09 -1.55 -10.23
N GLU A 226 -0.83 -1.69 -10.63
CA GLU A 226 -0.51 -2.35 -11.89
C GLU A 226 -0.52 -3.87 -11.74
N ARG A 227 -1.19 -4.55 -12.67
CA ARG A 227 -1.25 -6.02 -12.75
C ARG A 227 -0.90 -6.48 -14.15
N LYS A 228 -0.38 -7.71 -14.27
CA LYS A 228 0.02 -8.25 -15.57
C LYS A 228 -1.21 -8.31 -16.48
N ARG A 229 -1.06 -7.94 -17.75
CA ARG A 229 -2.12 -8.10 -18.76
C ARG A 229 -2.82 -9.47 -18.73
N ALA A 230 -2.08 -10.55 -18.46
CA ALA A 230 -2.64 -11.90 -18.39
C ALA A 230 -3.75 -12.06 -17.32
N ASP A 231 -3.73 -11.24 -16.25
CA ASP A 231 -4.76 -11.25 -15.21
C ASP A 231 -6.11 -10.68 -15.70
N PHE A 232 -6.13 -10.01 -16.86
CA PHE A 232 -7.31 -9.38 -17.46
C PHE A 232 -7.88 -10.17 -18.64
N ASN A 233 -7.24 -11.27 -19.03
CA ASN A 233 -7.75 -12.17 -20.05
C ASN A 233 -8.41 -13.36 -19.35
N ALA A 234 -9.74 -13.45 -19.44
CA ALA A 234 -10.49 -14.68 -19.20
C ALA A 234 -10.85 -15.34 -20.52
#